data_AF-A0A2W6ZTM3-F1
#
_entry.id   AF-A0A2W6ZTM3-F1
#
_cell.length_a   1.000
_cell.length_b   1.000
_cell.length_c   1.000
_cell.angle_alpha   90.00
_cell.angle_beta   90.00
_cell.angle_gamma   90.00
#
_symmetry.space_group_name_H-M   'P 1'
#
loop_
_entity.id
_entity.type
_entity.pdbx_description
1 polymer ?
#
loop_
_entity_poly.entity_id
_entity_poly.type
_entity_poly.pdbx_seq_one_letter_code
_entity_poly.pdbx_strand_id
1 'polypeptide(L)' 'MTGHLLGGSGGIEAVATCLAIANDVAPPTINLHDPDPDCDLDYVPNQSRPMAIEVAISNSFGFGGHNVTLVFKKYRS' A
#
# COMPACT_ATOMS: atom_id res chain seq x y z
N MET A 1 -8.70 4.95 3.62
CA MET A 1 -7.60 5.55 4.41
C MET A 1 -7.88 5.35 5.89
N THR A 2 -6.85 5.04 6.66
CA THR A 2 -6.91 4.84 8.13
C THR A 2 -6.21 5.95 8.92
N GLY A 3 -5.56 6.90 8.24
CA GLY A 3 -4.61 7.83 8.87
C GLY A 3 -3.30 7.14 9.29
N HIS A 4 -2.42 7.87 9.97
CA HIS A 4 -1.17 7.34 10.50
C HIS A 4 -1.36 6.79 11.91
N LEU A 5 -1.17 5.49 12.08
CA LEU A 5 -1.41 4.76 13.34
C LEU A 5 -0.11 4.45 14.10
N LEU A 6 0.96 5.19 13.83
CA LEU A 6 2.30 4.94 14.38
C LEU A 6 2.70 3.47 14.18
N GLY A 7 3.10 2.79 15.26
CA GLY A 7 3.46 1.36 15.22
C GLY A 7 2.34 0.44 14.74
N GLY A 8 1.07 0.86 14.82
CA GLY A 8 -0.07 0.10 14.27
C GLY A 8 -0.17 0.12 12.75
N SER A 9 0.47 1.08 12.07
CA SER A 9 0.33 1.27 10.62
C SER A 9 0.85 0.04 9.85
N GLY A 10 2.06 -0.43 10.19
CA GLY A 10 2.67 -1.57 9.49
C GLY A 10 1.86 -2.87 9.58
N GLY A 11 1.18 -3.11 10.71
CA GLY A 11 0.31 -4.28 10.85
C GLY A 11 -0.94 -4.22 9.98
N ILE A 12 -1.63 -3.08 9.98
CA ILE A 12 -2.84 -2.88 9.15
C ILE A 12 -2.49 -2.86 7.67
N GLU A 13 -1.38 -2.22 7.29
CA GLU A 13 -0.89 -2.15 5.92
C GLU A 13 -0.47 -3.54 5.40
N ALA A 14 0.16 -4.37 6.23
CA ALA A 14 0.48 -5.75 5.88
C ALA A 14 -0.79 -6.58 5.58
N VAL A 15 -1.82 -6.48 6.44
CA VAL A 15 -3.12 -7.15 6.19
C VAL A 15 -3.77 -6.63 4.92
N ALA A 16 -3.80 -5.31 4.71
CA ALA A 16 -4.35 -4.71 3.49
C ALA A 16 -3.59 -5.15 2.23
N THR A 17 -2.27 -5.28 2.31
CA THR A 17 -1.41 -5.75 1.21
C THR A 17 -1.72 -7.20 0.85
N CYS A 18 -1.85 -8.08 1.85
CA CYS A 18 -2.28 -9.47 1.63
C CYS A 18 -3.68 -9.55 1.00
N LEU A 19 -4.61 -8.72 1.44
CA LEU A 19 -5.97 -8.67 0.88
C LEU A 19 -5.98 -8.12 -0.55
N ALA A 20 -5.13 -7.15 -0.87
CA ALA A 20 -4.98 -6.64 -2.23
C ALA A 20 -4.50 -7.75 -3.19
N ILE A 21 -3.50 -8.53 -2.77
CA ILE A 21 -3.02 -9.73 -3.49
C ILE A 21 -4.14 -10.76 -3.66
N ALA A 22 -4.85 -11.08 -2.57
CA ALA A 22 -5.86 -12.14 -2.57
C ALA A 22 -7.06 -11.80 -3.47
N ASN A 23 -7.44 -10.52 -3.55
CA ASN A 23 -8.62 -10.07 -4.27
C ASN A 23 -8.32 -9.45 -5.65
N ASP A 24 -7.05 -9.32 -6.04
CA ASP A 24 -6.64 -8.67 -7.29
C ASP A 24 -7.22 -7.25 -7.46
N VAL A 25 -7.15 -6.46 -6.38
CA VAL A 25 -7.60 -5.07 -6.36
C VAL A 25 -6.58 -4.20 -5.63
N ALA A 26 -6.11 -3.15 -6.30
CA ALA A 26 -5.31 -2.10 -5.68
C ALA A 26 -6.22 -1.10 -4.94
N PRO A 27 -6.05 -0.88 -3.62
CA PRO A 27 -6.82 0.10 -2.88
C PRO A 27 -6.43 1.52 -3.31
N PRO A 28 -7.34 2.51 -3.20
CA PRO A 28 -7.08 3.87 -3.63
C PRO A 28 -6.31 4.69 -2.60
N THR A 29 -5.56 5.65 -3.11
CA THR A 29 -5.16 6.85 -2.37
C THR A 29 -6.27 7.89 -2.50
N ILE A 30 -7.14 7.97 -1.50
CA ILE A 30 -8.26 8.94 -1.50
C ILE A 30 -7.75 10.37 -1.27
N ASN A 31 -8.55 11.36 -1.67
CA ASN A 31 -8.29 12.81 -1.52
C ASN A 31 -7.10 13.35 -2.35
N LEU A 32 -6.66 12.61 -3.38
CA LEU A 32 -5.62 13.07 -4.29
C LEU A 32 -6.25 13.85 -5.47
N HIS A 33 -6.39 15.17 -5.31
CA HIS A 33 -7.00 16.06 -6.32
C HIS A 33 -6.00 16.99 -7.00
N ASP A 34 -4.89 17.30 -6.34
CA ASP A 34 -3.85 18.21 -6.79
C ASP A 34 -2.50 17.48 -6.69
N PRO A 35 -2.11 16.71 -7.73
CA PRO A 35 -0.89 15.91 -7.69
C PRO A 35 0.36 16.80 -7.80
N ASP A 36 1.35 16.51 -6.96
CA ASP A 36 2.64 17.20 -6.97
C ASP A 36 3.48 16.75 -8.19
N PRO A 37 4.09 17.66 -8.97
CA PRO A 37 4.95 17.31 -10.10
C PRO A 37 6.15 16.41 -9.77
N ASP A 38 6.68 16.48 -8.54
CA ASP A 38 7.77 15.63 -8.08
C ASP A 38 7.28 14.23 -7.67
N CYS A 39 5.96 14.07 -7.50
CA CYS A 39 5.29 12.80 -7.24
C CYS A 39 4.65 12.29 -8.53
N ASP A 40 5.47 11.73 -9.43
CA ASP A 40 5.06 11.36 -10.80
C ASP A 40 4.71 9.86 -10.96
N LEU A 41 4.67 9.09 -9.87
CA LEU A 41 4.29 7.68 -9.89
C LEU A 41 2.77 7.47 -9.97
N ASP A 42 2.36 6.22 -10.16
CA ASP A 42 0.95 5.83 -10.12
C ASP A 42 0.49 5.50 -8.69
N TYR A 43 -0.21 6.46 -8.06
CA TYR A 43 -0.68 6.34 -6.68
C TYR A 43 -2.11 5.78 -6.54
N VAL A 44 -2.74 5.31 -7.63
CA VAL A 44 -4.14 4.82 -7.62
C VAL A 44 -5.12 5.87 -7.03
N PRO A 45 -5.26 7.05 -7.65
CA PRO A 45 -6.01 8.17 -7.07
C PRO A 45 -7.52 7.88 -6.98
N ASN A 46 -8.09 8.09 -5.78
CA ASN A 46 -9.52 8.19 -5.46
C ASN A 46 -10.41 6.95 -5.68
N GLN A 47 -10.11 6.09 -6.65
CA GLN A 47 -10.90 4.89 -6.96
C GLN A 47 -10.03 3.65 -7.00
N SER A 48 -10.50 2.56 -6.38
CA SER A 48 -9.79 1.28 -6.41
C SER A 48 -9.70 0.77 -7.85
N ARG A 49 -8.61 0.08 -8.17
CA ARG A 49 -8.35 -0.44 -9.51
C ARG A 49 -8.22 -1.97 -9.48
N PRO A 50 -9.01 -2.71 -10.27
CA PRO A 50 -8.77 -4.12 -10.52
C PRO A 50 -7.37 -4.30 -11.11
N MET A 51 -6.55 -5.14 -10.49
CA MET A 51 -5.16 -5.35 -10.86
C MET A 51 -4.74 -6.74 -10.40
N ALA A 52 -4.27 -7.57 -11.33
CA ALA A 52 -3.67 -8.85 -10.96
C ALA A 52 -2.38 -8.58 -10.19
N ILE A 53 -2.32 -9.01 -8.92
CA ILE A 53 -1.19 -8.73 -8.04
C ILE A 53 -0.60 -10.07 -7.58
N GLU A 54 0.59 -10.40 -8.09
CA GLU A 54 1.31 -11.62 -7.71
C GLU A 54 2.26 -11.40 -6.52
N VAL A 55 2.86 -10.21 -6.46
CA VAL A 55 3.80 -9.82 -5.41
C VAL A 55 3.53 -8.36 -5.07
N ALA A 56 3.56 -8.03 -3.78
CA ALA A 56 3.46 -6.66 -3.31
C ALA A 56 4.38 -6.42 -2.11
N ILE A 57 4.74 -5.17 -1.89
CA ILE A 57 5.57 -4.73 -0.77
C ILE A 57 4.77 -3.82 0.15
N SER A 58 5.09 -3.83 1.44
CA SER A 58 4.62 -2.85 2.43
C SER A 58 5.84 -2.20 3.07
N ASN A 59 5.94 -0.88 2.93
CA ASN A 59 7.07 -0.08 3.42
C ASN A 59 6.68 0.68 4.68
N SER A 60 7.57 0.71 5.66
CA SER A 60 7.44 1.52 6.87
C SER A 60 8.76 2.26 7.13
N PHE A 61 8.74 3.57 6.97
CA PHE A 61 9.89 4.46 7.21
C PHE A 61 9.57 5.37 8.39
N GLY A 62 10.02 4.96 9.57
CA GLY A 62 9.70 5.60 10.84
C GLY A 62 10.78 6.58 11.33
N PHE A 63 10.40 7.42 12.28
CA PHE A 63 11.34 8.32 12.97
C PHE A 63 12.50 7.55 13.62
N GLY A 64 13.65 8.21 13.75
CA GLY A 64 14.89 7.59 14.24
C GLY A 64 15.64 6.78 13.18
N GLY A 65 15.22 6.87 11.90
CA GLY A 65 15.88 6.18 10.79
C GLY A 65 15.54 4.70 10.68
N HIS A 66 14.39 4.28 11.24
CA HIS A 66 13.93 2.89 11.17
C HIS A 66 13.27 2.63 9.81
N ASN A 67 13.90 1.80 8.99
CA ASN A 67 13.39 1.45 7.66
C ASN A 67 13.09 -0.04 7.60
N VAL A 68 11.84 -0.39 7.29
CA VAL A 68 11.38 -1.78 7.20
C VAL A 68 10.57 -1.96 5.91
N THR A 69 10.82 -3.06 5.21
CA THR A 69 10.02 -3.48 4.05
C THR A 69 9.65 -4.94 4.19
N LEU A 70 8.38 -5.26 4.02
CA LEU A 70 7.87 -6.63 3.92
C LEU A 70 7.50 -6.93 2.48
N VAL A 71 7.75 -8.17 2.03
CA VAL A 71 7.35 -8.66 0.71
C VAL A 71 6.36 -9.80 0.89
N PHE A 72 5.24 -9.71 0.19
CA PHE A 72 4.18 -10.73 0.18
C PHE A 72 4.01 -11.25 -1.25
N LYS A 73 3.72 -12.54 -1.37
CA LYS A 73 3.48 -13.21 -2.65
C LYS A 73 2.18 -14.01 -2.58
N LYS A 74 1.43 -14.01 -3.66
CA LYS A 74 0.21 -14.81 -3.81
C LYS A 74 0.53 -16.29 -3.62
N TYR A 75 -0.22 -16.94 -2.73
CA TYR A 75 -0.10 -18.37 -2.53
C TYR A 75 -0.69 -19.11 -3.74
N ARG A 76 0.07 -20.08 -4.25
CA ARG A 76 -0.36 -21.00 -5.31
C ARG A 76 -0.08 -22.41 -4.81
N SER A 77 -1.12 -23.24 -4.74
CA SER A 77 -1.04 -24.67 -4.41
C SER A 77 -0.48 -25.48 -5.58
#